data_AF-A0A540KJV3-F1
#
_entry.id   AF-A0A540KJV3-F1
#
_cell.length_a   1.000
_cell.length_b   1.000
_cell.length_c   1.000
_cell.angle_alpha   90.00
_cell.angle_beta   90.00
_cell.angle_gamma   90.00
#
_symmetry.space_group_name_H-M   'P 1'
#
loop_
_entity.id
_entity.type
_entity.pdbx_description
1 polymer ?
#
loop_
_entity_poly.entity_id
_entity_poly.type
_entity_poly.pdbx_seq_one_letter_code
_entity_poly.pdbx_strand_id
1 'polypeptide(L)' 'MYELSAEVRVQVDAFTGSAFKGNPAVVCLLEEDKDDQWLQVLATEFNLSETCYLTWLTDSGSAPRFGLIFLSPSF' A
#
# COMPACT_ATOMS: atom_id res chain seq x y z
N MET A 1 -9.86 14.07 -13.52
CA MET A 1 -8.57 13.44 -13.19
C MET A 1 -8.42 13.56 -11.69
N TYR A 2 -8.66 12.48 -10.96
CA TYR A 2 -8.35 12.43 -9.54
C TYR A 2 -6.84 12.22 -9.45
N GLU A 3 -6.10 13.22 -8.95
CA GLU A 3 -4.70 12.98 -8.61
C GLU A 3 -4.67 11.93 -7.49
N LEU A 4 -4.09 10.78 -7.79
CA LEU A 4 -3.89 9.71 -6.84
C LEU A 4 -2.73 10.12 -5.92
N SER A 5 -2.97 10.98 -4.95
CA SER A 5 -1.93 11.44 -4.04
C SER A 5 -1.62 10.35 -3.00
N ALA A 6 -0.71 9.45 -3.35
CA ALA A 6 0.14 8.75 -2.39
C ALA A 6 1.58 9.16 -2.72
N GLU A 7 2.32 9.59 -1.70
CA GLU A 7 3.63 10.24 -1.85
C GLU A 7 4.69 9.27 -2.36
N VAL A 8 4.63 8.02 -1.90
CA VAL A 8 5.58 6.96 -2.28
C VAL A 8 4.84 5.66 -2.55
N ARG A 9 5.12 5.06 -3.71
CA ARG A 9 4.62 3.75 -4.12
C ARG A 9 5.76 2.91 -4.64
N VAL A 10 5.87 1.69 -4.13
CA VAL A 10 6.86 0.73 -4.60
C VAL A 10 6.19 -0.61 -4.85
N GLN A 11 6.56 -1.25 -5.95
CA GLN A 11 6.29 -2.67 -6.14
C GLN A 11 7.42 -3.47 -5.51
N VAL A 12 7.08 -4.48 -4.74
CA VAL A 12 8.02 -5.39 -4.08
C VAL A 12 7.71 -6.83 -4.45
N ASP A 13 8.74 -7.65 -4.57
CA ASP A 13 8.63 -9.10 -4.73
C ASP A 13 8.93 -9.77 -3.38
N ALA A 14 7.88 -10.15 -2.63
CA ALA A 14 8.01 -10.71 -1.30
C ALA A 14 8.53 -12.17 -1.35
N PHE A 15 9.22 -12.58 -0.29
CA PHE A 15 9.81 -13.94 -0.12
C PHE A 15 10.88 -14.32 -1.15
N THR A 16 11.48 -13.32 -1.81
CA THR A 16 12.58 -13.54 -2.76
C THR A 16 13.63 -12.43 -2.64
N GLY A 17 14.88 -12.76 -3.00
CA GLY A 17 15.95 -11.78 -3.21
C GLY A 17 16.22 -11.49 -4.70
N SER A 18 15.41 -12.04 -5.59
CA SER A 18 15.53 -11.91 -7.04
C SER A 18 14.24 -11.34 -7.63
N ALA A 19 14.37 -10.41 -8.57
CA ALA A 19 13.23 -9.81 -9.27
C ALA A 19 12.40 -10.85 -10.03
N PHE A 20 11.09 -10.59 -10.16
CA PHE A 20 10.11 -11.41 -10.87
C PHE A 20 9.95 -12.83 -10.31
N LYS A 21 10.19 -12.98 -9.01
CA LYS A 21 10.00 -14.22 -8.24
C LYS A 21 9.18 -13.91 -6.99
N GLY A 22 8.76 -14.94 -6.25
CA GLY A 22 8.01 -14.73 -5.01
C GLY A 22 6.59 -14.20 -5.24
N ASN A 23 6.08 -13.40 -4.30
CA ASN A 23 4.74 -12.80 -4.38
C ASN A 23 4.83 -11.28 -4.62
N PRO A 24 4.42 -10.79 -5.80
CA PRO A 24 4.43 -9.36 -6.08
C PRO A 24 3.32 -8.64 -5.31
N ALA A 25 3.66 -7.52 -4.69
CA ALA A 25 2.73 -6.67 -3.96
C ALA A 25 3.07 -5.19 -4.17
N VAL A 26 2.08 -4.31 -3.99
CA VAL A 26 2.31 -2.86 -3.94
C VAL A 26 2.29 -2.38 -2.50
N VAL A 27 3.21 -1.47 -2.16
CA VAL A 27 3.25 -0.78 -0.88
C VAL A 27 3.13 0.72 -1.12
N CYS A 28 2.10 1.35 -0.54
CA CYS A 28 1.78 2.77 -0.66
C CYS A 28 1.89 3.45 0.70
N LEU A 29 2.70 4.51 0.81
CA LEU A 29 2.67 5.42 1.96
C LEU A 29 1.67 6.55 1.70
N LEU A 30 0.67 6.67 2.57
CA LEU A 30 -0.38 7.68 2.50
C LEU A 30 -0.05 8.86 3.43
N GLU A 31 -0.20 10.08 2.92
CA GLU A 31 -0.05 11.31 3.72
C GLU A 31 -1.26 11.56 4.64
N GLU A 32 -2.44 11.14 4.19
CA GLU A 32 -3.71 11.28 4.87
C GLU A 32 -4.53 9.99 4.76
N ASP A 33 -5.44 9.81 5.70
CA ASP A 33 -6.38 8.69 5.66
C ASP A 33 -7.28 8.80 4.41
N LYS A 34 -7.49 7.66 3.74
CA LYS A 34 -8.36 7.55 2.57
C LYS A 34 -9.51 6.61 2.88
N ASP A 35 -10.66 6.85 2.26
CA ASP A 35 -11.81 5.97 2.40
C ASP A 35 -11.61 4.62 1.69
N ASP A 36 -12.39 3.62 2.12
CA ASP A 36 -12.31 2.25 1.62
C ASP A 36 -12.54 2.16 0.09
N GLN A 37 -13.39 3.03 -0.48
CA GLN A 37 -13.68 3.02 -1.91
C GLN A 37 -12.46 3.48 -2.70
N TRP A 38 -11.79 4.53 -2.25
CA TRP A 38 -10.57 5.04 -2.86
C TRP A 38 -9.45 4.01 -2.78
N LEU A 39 -9.26 3.40 -1.59
CA LEU A 39 -8.28 2.34 -1.38
C LEU A 39 -8.55 1.13 -2.28
N GLN A 40 -9.81 0.75 -2.45
CA GLN A 40 -10.16 -0.37 -3.33
C GLN A 40 -9.88 -0.03 -4.80
N VAL A 41 -10.27 1.16 -5.28
CA VAL A 41 -10.02 1.59 -6.67
C VAL A 41 -8.53 1.56 -6.98
N LEU A 42 -7.69 2.04 -6.06
CA LEU A 42 -6.25 2.02 -6.24
C LEU A 42 -5.67 0.59 -6.22
N ALA A 43 -6.18 -0.30 -5.37
CA ALA A 43 -5.77 -1.70 -5.35
C ALA A 43 -6.13 -2.41 -6.68
N THR A 44 -7.31 -2.09 -7.23
CA THR A 44 -7.75 -2.59 -8.53
C THR A 44 -6.89 -2.05 -9.68
N GLU A 45 -6.40 -0.81 -9.61
CA GLU A 45 -5.52 -0.24 -10.64
C GLU A 45 -4.19 -1.00 -10.76
N PHE A 46 -3.61 -1.44 -9.63
CA PHE A 46 -2.38 -2.22 -9.65
C PHE A 46 -2.57 -3.67 -10.13
N ASN A 47 -3.73 -4.26 -9.83
CA ASN A 47 -4.08 -5.62 -10.26
C ASN A 47 -3.01 -6.69 -9.89
N LEU A 48 -2.39 -6.53 -8.71
CA LEU A 48 -1.52 -7.53 -8.08
C LEU A 48 -2.26 -8.23 -6.93
N SER A 49 -1.72 -9.33 -6.41
CA SER A 49 -2.35 -10.12 -5.35
C SER A 49 -2.81 -9.25 -4.16
N GLU A 50 -1.94 -8.36 -3.68
CA GLU A 50 -2.24 -7.46 -2.58
C GLU A 50 -1.65 -6.06 -2.79
N THR A 51 -2.38 -5.06 -2.30
CA THR A 51 -1.88 -3.69 -2.06
C THR A 51 -1.91 -3.39 -0.57
N CYS A 52 -0.79 -2.93 -0.04
CA CYS A 52 -0.61 -2.52 1.35
C CYS A 52 -0.54 -1.00 1.45
N TYR A 53 -1.34 -0.44 2.35
CA TYR A 53 -1.41 0.99 2.63
C TYR A 53 -0.84 1.27 4.02
N LEU A 54 0.12 2.19 4.10
CA LEU A 54 0.75 2.66 5.32
C LEU A 54 0.25 4.06 5.66
N THR A 55 -0.19 4.26 6.91
CA THR A 55 -0.48 5.58 7.48
C THR A 55 0.38 5.82 8.71
N TRP A 56 0.87 7.04 8.91
CA TRP A 56 1.68 7.37 10.09
C TRP A 56 0.83 7.31 11.36
N LEU A 57 1.28 6.54 12.36
CA LEU A 57 0.70 6.61 13.69
C LEU A 57 1.45 7.67 14.50
N THR A 58 0.73 8.72 14.89
CA THR A 58 1.27 9.87 15.64
C THR A 58 1.53 9.57 17.12
N ASP A 59 1.27 8.34 17.58
CA ASP A 59 1.47 7.96 18.98
C ASP A 59 2.97 7.74 19.30
N SER A 60 3.45 8.69 20.11
CA SER A 60 4.82 9.06 20.46
C SER A 60 5.68 7.95 21.08
N GLY A 61 6.29 7.12 20.24
CA GLY A 61 7.47 6.32 20.58
C GLY A 61 8.74 6.82 19.89
N SER A 62 9.92 6.40 20.34
CA SER A 62 11.20 6.70 19.66
C SER A 62 11.32 6.06 18.28
N ALA A 63 10.43 5.13 17.93
CA ALA A 63 10.44 4.40 16.67
C ALA A 63 9.20 4.75 15.83
N PRO A 64 9.34 4.89 14.50
CA PRO A 64 8.21 5.15 13.61
C PRO A 64 7.23 3.97 13.66
N ARG A 65 5.93 4.28 13.71
CA ARG A 65 4.84 3.31 13.73
C ARG A 65 3.86 3.62 12.61
N PHE A 66 3.28 2.58 12.04
CA PHE A 66 2.36 2.68 10.91
C PHE A 66 1.10 1.86 11.13
N GLY A 67 -0.04 2.42 10.72
CA GLY A 67 -1.25 1.66 10.46
C GLY A 67 -1.09 0.91 9.14
N LEU A 68 -1.66 -0.29 9.05
CA LEU A 68 -1.58 -1.13 7.87
C LEU A 68 -2.99 -1.55 7.46
N ILE A 69 -3.31 -1.35 6.18
CA ILE A 69 -4.49 -1.90 5.52
C ILE A 69 -4.02 -2.72 4.32
N PHE A 70 -4.53 -3.93 4.17
CA PHE A 70 -4.25 -4.80 3.03
C PHE A 70 -5.54 -5.03 2.24
N LEU A 71 -5.50 -4.81 0.92
CA LEU A 71 -6.62 -5.07 0.03
C LEU A 71 -6.17 -5.91 -1.17
N SER A 72 -7.01 -6.87 -1.55
CA SER A 72 -6.96 -7.51 -2.87
C SER A 72 -7.64 -6.64 -3.93
N PRO A 73 -7.39 -6.84 -5.23
CA PRO A 73 -8.01 -6.08 -6.31
C PRO A 73 -9.54 -6.23 -6.40
N SER A 74 -10.07 -7.34 -5.89
CA SER A 74 -11.49 -7.66 -5.84
C SER A 74 -12.00 -7.79 -4.40
N PHE A 75 -13.29 -7.53 -4.23
CA PHE A 75 -14.05 -7.76 -2.98
C PHE A 75 -14.15 -9.24 -2.61
#